data_AF-A0A7X5SB98-F1
#
_entry.id   AF-A0A7X5SB98-F1
#
_cell.length_a   1.000
_cell.length_b   1.000
_cell.length_c   1.000
_cell.angle_alpha   90.00
_cell.angle_beta   90.00
_cell.angle_gamma   90.00
#
_symmetry.space_group_name_H-M   'P 1'
#
loop_
_entity.id
_entity.type
_entity.pdbx_description
1 polymer ?
#
loop_
_entity_poly.entity_id
_entity_poly.type
_entity_poly.pdbx_seq_one_letter_code
_entity_poly.pdbx_strand_id
1 'polypeptide(L)'
;ASTARTVWKALRPWLPQILALAVFAVGAALVIDGTLPTPRARQEVAPLPLIETSHLLVSLGGMVLLLIGQGLQRRSHAAWVLALGVCILLPPLSLLRGSHISVSLSAALAAVALWAARREFYRQGALLDEAWSWRWLSNLGLVLVATFWLLFFVYSHVEYSNDLWWEFATSANAPRALRAALILCVGVIVFGMARLLRGGRRPMPSADAQTLQTLAPILAISTDTQACLALTGDKA
;
A
#
# COMPACT_ATOMS: atom_id res chain seq x y z
N ALA A 1 23.93 -21.06 -14.32
CA ALA A 1 23.95 -19.59 -14.47
C ALA A 1 23.09 -19.05 -15.63
N SER A 2 22.88 -19.81 -16.72
CA SER A 2 22.05 -19.39 -17.88
C SER A 2 20.55 -19.38 -17.58
N THR A 3 20.03 -20.41 -16.90
CA THR A 3 18.61 -20.56 -16.54
C THR A 3 18.09 -19.41 -15.67
N ALA A 4 18.85 -18.99 -14.66
CA ALA A 4 18.47 -17.88 -13.79
C ALA A 4 18.37 -16.53 -14.52
N ARG A 5 19.23 -16.26 -15.52
CA ARG A 5 19.16 -15.03 -16.33
C ARG A 5 17.98 -15.06 -17.30
N THR A 6 17.65 -16.22 -17.85
CA THR A 6 16.49 -16.40 -18.73
C THR A 6 15.18 -16.22 -17.95
N VAL A 7 15.09 -16.83 -16.77
CA VAL A 7 13.96 -16.65 -15.83
C VAL A 7 13.83 -15.19 -15.39
N TRP A 8 14.95 -14.53 -15.06
CA TRP A 8 14.94 -13.10 -14.71
C TRP A 8 14.43 -12.21 -15.84
N LYS A 9 14.86 -12.45 -17.09
CA LYS A 9 14.38 -11.70 -18.25
C LYS A 9 12.89 -11.93 -18.53
N ALA A 10 12.40 -13.15 -18.33
CA ALA A 10 10.98 -13.49 -18.49
C ALA A 10 10.09 -12.90 -17.39
N LEU A 11 10.59 -12.84 -16.14
CA LEU A 11 9.87 -12.27 -14.99
C LEU A 11 9.91 -10.75 -14.94
N ARG A 12 10.93 -10.11 -15.51
CA ARG A 12 11.15 -8.67 -15.44
C ARG A 12 9.91 -7.82 -15.79
N PRO A 13 9.12 -8.14 -16.83
CA PRO A 13 7.91 -7.38 -17.14
C PRO A 13 6.81 -7.48 -16.07
N TRP A 14 6.72 -8.64 -15.41
CA TRP A 14 5.71 -8.99 -14.41
C TRP A 14 6.15 -8.68 -12.98
N LEU A 15 7.43 -8.40 -12.77
CA LEU A 15 8.05 -8.14 -11.47
C LEU A 15 7.27 -7.11 -10.63
N PRO A 16 6.85 -5.95 -11.17
CA PRO A 16 6.12 -4.96 -10.39
C PRO A 16 4.74 -5.45 -9.93
N GLN A 17 4.08 -6.30 -10.73
CA GLN A 17 2.78 -6.88 -10.38
C GLN A 17 2.93 -7.95 -9.29
N ILE A 18 3.94 -8.81 -9.40
CA ILE A 18 4.26 -9.83 -8.39
C ILE A 18 4.62 -9.16 -7.07
N LEU A 19 5.48 -8.14 -7.10
CA LEU A 19 5.87 -7.39 -5.90
C LEU A 19 4.70 -6.63 -5.29
N ALA A 20 3.86 -6.01 -6.10
CA ALA A 20 2.65 -5.37 -5.60
C ALA A 20 1.73 -6.36 -4.88
N LEU A 21 1.53 -7.55 -5.45
CA LEU A 21 0.71 -8.60 -4.85
C LEU A 21 1.35 -9.14 -3.56
N ALA A 22 2.66 -9.35 -3.56
CA ALA A 22 3.39 -9.80 -2.38
C ALA A 22 3.30 -8.77 -1.24
N VAL A 23 3.51 -7.48 -1.55
CA VAL A 23 3.39 -6.39 -0.57
C VAL A 23 1.95 -6.26 -0.05
N PHE A 24 0.96 -6.42 -0.92
CA PHE A 24 -0.45 -6.45 -0.52
C PHE A 24 -0.76 -7.63 0.41
N ALA A 25 -0.26 -8.82 0.09
CA ALA A 25 -0.43 -10.01 0.92
C ALA A 25 0.24 -9.85 2.29
N VAL A 26 1.43 -9.26 2.34
CA VAL A 26 2.12 -8.90 3.58
C VAL A 26 1.30 -7.87 4.38
N GLY A 27 0.79 -6.83 3.72
CA GLY A 27 -0.09 -5.84 4.35
C GLY A 27 -1.34 -6.47 4.95
N ALA A 28 -2.00 -7.37 4.22
CA ALA A 28 -3.17 -8.11 4.70
C ALA A 28 -2.81 -9.00 5.91
N ALA A 29 -1.70 -9.72 5.84
CA ALA A 29 -1.23 -10.57 6.93
C ALA A 29 -0.94 -9.74 8.20
N LEU A 30 -0.34 -8.55 8.08
CA LEU A 30 -0.08 -7.66 9.20
C LEU A 30 -1.36 -7.11 9.83
N VAL A 31 -2.34 -6.73 9.01
CA VAL A 31 -3.65 -6.27 9.49
C VAL A 31 -4.39 -7.40 10.21
N ILE A 32 -4.39 -8.61 9.65
CA ILE A 32 -5.00 -9.80 10.24
C ILE A 32 -4.29 -10.17 11.56
N ASP A 33 -2.96 -10.27 11.57
CA ASP A 33 -2.16 -10.55 12.77
C ASP A 33 -2.36 -9.49 13.87
N GLY A 34 -2.66 -8.25 13.48
CA GLY A 34 -3.08 -7.18 14.38
C GLY A 34 -4.39 -7.46 15.13
N THR A 35 -5.31 -8.24 14.55
CA THR A 35 -6.59 -8.58 15.20
C THR A 35 -6.49 -9.77 16.15
N LEU A 36 -5.46 -10.60 16.00
CA LEU A 36 -5.28 -11.79 16.83
C LEU A 36 -4.84 -11.42 18.26
N PRO A 37 -5.35 -12.14 19.28
CA PRO A 37 -4.96 -11.91 20.67
C PRO A 37 -3.50 -12.34 20.87
N THR A 38 -2.67 -11.43 21.40
CA THR A 38 -1.27 -11.72 21.68
C THR A 38 -1.14 -12.63 22.92
N PRO A 39 -0.31 -13.70 22.88
CA PRO A 39 -0.10 -14.58 24.03
C PRO A 39 0.42 -13.83 25.27
N ARG A 40 -0.15 -14.13 26.45
CA ARG A 40 0.17 -13.48 27.75
C ARG A 40 1.64 -13.61 28.18
N ALA A 41 2.36 -14.62 27.71
CA ALA A 41 3.70 -15.00 28.16
C ALA A 41 4.83 -13.97 27.89
N ARG A 42 4.54 -12.82 27.27
CA ARG A 42 5.53 -11.80 26.90
C ARG A 42 5.14 -10.37 27.29
N GLN A 43 4.14 -10.22 28.16
CA GLN A 43 3.71 -8.91 28.69
C GLN A 43 4.67 -8.35 29.77
N GLU A 44 5.65 -9.13 30.21
CA GLU A 44 6.56 -8.76 31.31
C GLU A 44 7.86 -8.06 30.86
N VAL A 45 8.16 -8.02 29.55
CA VAL A 45 9.49 -7.62 29.05
C VAL A 45 9.56 -6.17 28.54
N ALA A 46 8.42 -5.50 28.34
CA ALA A 46 8.39 -4.15 27.78
C ALA A 46 7.32 -3.24 28.44
N PRO A 47 7.54 -1.91 28.50
CA PRO A 47 6.56 -0.98 29.02
C PRO A 47 5.25 -1.07 28.22
N LEU A 48 4.11 -1.13 28.90
CA LEU A 48 2.76 -1.16 28.31
C LEU A 48 2.54 -0.13 27.17
N PRO A 49 3.02 1.14 27.26
CA PRO A 49 2.87 2.11 26.18
C PRO A 49 3.61 1.74 24.88
N LEU A 50 4.74 1.05 25.01
CA LEU A 50 5.59 0.65 23.87
C LEU A 50 4.95 -0.50 23.09
N ILE A 51 4.28 -1.42 23.80
CA ILE A 51 3.54 -2.54 23.20
C ILE A 51 2.32 -2.01 22.44
N GLU A 52 1.60 -1.07 23.03
CA GLU A 52 0.38 -0.52 22.43
C GLU A 52 0.68 0.36 21.21
N THR A 53 1.69 1.24 21.30
CA THR A 53 2.11 2.05 20.14
C THR A 53 2.63 1.17 18.99
N SER A 54 3.37 0.10 19.29
CA SER A 54 3.83 -0.86 18.29
C SER A 54 2.66 -1.55 17.59
N HIS A 55 1.59 -1.91 18.31
CA HIS A 55 0.39 -2.51 17.72
C HIS A 55 -0.29 -1.56 16.73
N LEU A 56 -0.47 -0.31 17.12
CA LEU A 56 -1.07 0.72 16.25
C LEU A 56 -0.21 0.98 15.02
N LEU A 57 1.12 1.06 15.19
CA LEU A 57 2.07 1.27 14.09
C LEU A 57 2.10 0.08 13.12
N VAL A 58 2.00 -1.16 13.63
CA VAL A 58 1.96 -2.36 12.79
C VAL A 58 0.68 -2.43 11.96
N SER A 59 -0.48 -2.16 12.56
CA SER A 59 -1.76 -2.12 11.84
C SER A 59 -1.79 -1.00 10.80
N LEU A 60 -1.33 0.19 11.18
CA LEU A 60 -1.22 1.34 10.27
C LEU A 60 -0.25 1.05 9.12
N GLY A 61 0.89 0.43 9.39
CA GLY A 61 1.84 0.04 8.36
C GLY A 61 1.24 -1.00 7.40
N GLY A 62 0.54 -2.01 7.92
CA GLY A 62 -0.19 -3.00 7.10
C GLY A 62 -1.21 -2.33 6.17
N MET A 63 -1.98 -1.37 6.68
CA MET A 63 -2.88 -0.54 5.86
C MET A 63 -2.14 0.21 4.76
N VAL A 64 -1.06 0.91 5.12
CA VAL A 64 -0.27 1.68 4.16
C VAL A 64 0.24 0.78 3.04
N LEU A 65 0.68 -0.44 3.34
CA LEU A 65 1.08 -1.42 2.32
C LEU A 65 -0.09 -1.82 1.40
N LEU A 66 -1.29 -2.03 1.94
CA LEU A 66 -2.49 -2.32 1.15
C LEU A 66 -2.86 -1.17 0.20
N LEU A 67 -2.75 0.08 0.67
CA LEU A 67 -3.04 1.27 -0.14
C LEU A 67 -1.98 1.48 -1.23
N ILE A 68 -0.70 1.29 -0.90
CA ILE A 68 0.42 1.59 -1.78
C ILE A 68 0.68 0.49 -2.83
N GLY A 69 0.19 -0.74 -2.60
CA GLY A 69 0.39 -1.83 -3.55
C GLY A 69 -0.10 -1.52 -4.98
N GLN A 70 -1.12 -0.67 -5.15
CA GLN A 70 -1.51 -0.20 -6.47
C GLN A 70 -0.45 0.72 -7.12
N GLY A 71 0.16 1.60 -6.34
CA GLY A 71 1.27 2.44 -6.82
C GLY A 71 2.47 1.60 -7.28
N LEU A 72 2.73 0.46 -6.61
CA LEU A 72 3.71 -0.53 -7.03
C LEU A 72 3.34 -1.19 -8.37
N GLN A 73 2.07 -1.60 -8.57
CA GLN A 73 1.63 -2.17 -9.85
C GLN A 73 1.88 -1.20 -11.03
N ARG A 74 1.77 0.10 -10.77
CA ARG A 74 1.97 1.16 -11.77
C ARG A 74 3.43 1.63 -11.90
N ARG A 75 4.38 0.98 -11.22
CA ARG A 75 5.82 1.29 -11.23
C ARG A 75 6.19 2.67 -10.65
N SER A 76 5.38 3.20 -9.71
CA SER A 76 5.64 4.51 -9.08
C SER A 76 6.86 4.45 -8.15
N HIS A 77 7.78 5.42 -8.30
CA HIS A 77 8.94 5.54 -7.42
C HIS A 77 8.54 5.90 -5.98
N ALA A 78 7.57 6.81 -5.80
CA ALA A 78 7.09 7.21 -4.48
C ALA A 78 6.48 6.02 -3.71
N ALA A 79 5.77 5.13 -4.43
CA ALA A 79 5.19 3.92 -3.85
C ALA A 79 6.28 2.99 -3.34
N TRP A 80 7.33 2.81 -4.13
CA TRP A 80 8.46 1.96 -3.78
C TRP A 80 9.19 2.46 -2.53
N VAL A 81 9.49 3.76 -2.44
CA VAL A 81 10.16 4.34 -1.25
C VAL A 81 9.34 4.13 0.02
N LEU A 82 8.03 4.42 -0.05
CA LEU A 82 7.15 4.26 1.10
C LEU A 82 6.98 2.79 1.48
N ALA A 83 6.75 1.89 0.52
CA ALA A 83 6.62 0.46 0.78
C ALA A 83 7.91 -0.12 1.38
N LEU A 84 9.07 0.27 0.85
CA LEU A 84 10.36 -0.15 1.39
C LEU A 84 10.58 0.35 2.82
N GLY A 85 10.31 1.64 3.09
CA GLY A 85 10.43 2.21 4.43
C GLY A 85 9.54 1.50 5.44
N VAL A 86 8.28 1.23 5.07
CA VAL A 86 7.33 0.50 5.91
C VAL A 86 7.78 -0.95 6.13
N CYS A 87 8.20 -1.66 5.08
CA CYS A 87 8.68 -3.05 5.20
C CYS A 87 10.00 -3.19 5.98
N ILE A 88 10.81 -2.12 6.10
CA ILE A 88 12.02 -2.10 6.94
C ILE A 88 11.68 -1.76 8.39
N LEU A 89 10.76 -0.82 8.62
CA LEU A 89 10.40 -0.35 9.95
C LEU A 89 9.51 -1.34 10.70
N LEU A 90 8.65 -2.08 10.02
CA LEU A 90 7.67 -2.98 10.64
C LEU A 90 8.26 -4.24 11.33
N PRO A 91 9.22 -4.99 10.74
CA PRO A 91 9.78 -6.19 11.35
C PRO A 91 10.31 -6.04 12.78
N PRO A 92 11.08 -4.99 13.15
CA PRO A 92 11.51 -4.83 14.54
C PRO A 92 10.35 -4.57 15.49
N LEU A 93 9.33 -3.82 15.06
CA LEU A 93 8.12 -3.54 15.84
C LEU A 93 7.27 -4.80 16.05
N SER A 94 7.14 -5.63 15.02
CA SER A 94 6.38 -6.88 15.09
C SER A 94 7.09 -7.91 15.98
N LEU A 95 8.43 -7.99 15.92
CA LEU A 95 9.23 -8.79 16.85
C LEU A 95 9.11 -8.30 18.30
N LEU A 96 9.11 -6.98 18.55
CA LEU A 96 8.90 -6.41 19.87
C LEU A 96 7.54 -6.80 20.48
N ARG A 97 6.49 -6.84 19.64
CA ARG A 97 5.14 -7.28 20.04
C ARG A 97 5.07 -8.79 20.36
N GLY A 98 6.02 -9.59 19.87
CA GLY A 98 5.92 -11.04 19.90
C GLY A 98 4.97 -11.61 18.84
N SER A 99 4.81 -10.90 17.71
CA SER A 99 4.06 -11.45 16.56
C SER A 99 4.73 -12.72 16.05
N HIS A 100 3.98 -13.52 15.28
CA HIS A 100 4.55 -14.69 14.64
C HIS A 100 5.77 -14.33 13.79
N ILE A 101 6.86 -15.09 13.94
CA ILE A 101 8.12 -14.83 13.24
C ILE A 101 7.96 -14.88 11.72
N SER A 102 6.97 -15.64 11.25
CA SER A 102 6.55 -15.73 9.85
C SER A 102 6.12 -14.38 9.27
N VAL A 103 5.39 -13.58 10.03
CA VAL A 103 4.90 -12.26 9.59
C VAL A 103 6.06 -11.29 9.46
N SER A 104 6.93 -11.21 10.47
CA SER A 104 8.15 -10.38 10.44
C SER A 104 9.08 -10.77 9.29
N LEU A 105 9.26 -12.08 9.06
CA LEU A 105 10.09 -12.61 7.99
C LEU A 105 9.50 -12.28 6.61
N SER A 106 8.18 -12.37 6.44
CA SER A 106 7.52 -12.03 5.18
C SER A 106 7.69 -10.55 4.81
N ALA A 107 7.61 -9.64 5.79
CA ALA A 107 7.86 -8.22 5.58
C ALA A 107 9.33 -7.93 5.25
N ALA A 108 10.28 -8.59 5.93
CA ALA A 108 11.70 -8.47 5.62
C ALA A 108 12.03 -9.01 4.22
N LEU A 109 11.44 -10.15 3.83
CA LEU A 109 11.61 -10.74 2.50
C LEU A 109 11.03 -9.83 1.41
N ALA A 110 9.87 -9.22 1.66
CA ALA A 110 9.31 -8.21 0.76
C ALA A 110 10.23 -6.99 0.63
N ALA A 111 10.86 -6.51 1.71
CA ALA A 111 11.84 -5.42 1.65
C ALA A 111 13.04 -5.76 0.76
N VAL A 112 13.61 -6.96 0.91
CA VAL A 112 14.73 -7.42 0.07
C VAL A 112 14.31 -7.53 -1.40
N ALA A 113 13.12 -8.08 -1.67
CA ALA A 113 12.60 -8.21 -3.02
C ALA A 113 12.34 -6.84 -3.68
N LEU A 114 11.80 -5.88 -2.93
CA LEU A 114 11.62 -4.50 -3.38
C LEU A 114 12.96 -3.82 -3.66
N TRP A 115 13.95 -4.03 -2.80
CA TRP A 115 15.27 -3.43 -2.98
C TRP A 115 15.99 -3.97 -4.23
N ALA A 116 15.91 -5.28 -4.47
CA ALA A 116 16.46 -5.91 -5.67
C ALA A 116 15.79 -5.39 -6.96
N ALA A 117 14.50 -5.10 -6.88
CA ALA A 117 13.68 -4.61 -7.99
C ALA A 117 13.66 -3.08 -8.17
N ARG A 118 14.45 -2.32 -7.40
CA ARG A 118 14.41 -0.84 -7.38
C ARG A 118 14.48 -0.17 -8.75
N ARG A 119 15.19 -0.80 -9.71
CA ARG A 119 15.38 -0.27 -11.07
C ARG A 119 14.10 -0.29 -11.91
N GLU A 120 13.10 -1.09 -11.54
CA GLU A 120 11.83 -1.18 -12.28
C GLU A 120 10.84 -0.06 -11.87
N PHE A 121 11.09 0.64 -10.75
CA PHE A 121 10.21 1.68 -10.20
C PHE A 121 10.71 3.09 -10.54
N TYR A 122 10.82 3.39 -11.83
CA TYR A 122 11.37 4.66 -12.32
C TYR A 122 10.32 5.75 -12.57
N ARG A 123 9.02 5.42 -12.57
CA ARG A 123 7.98 6.38 -12.95
C ARG A 123 7.75 7.40 -11.84
N GLN A 124 8.05 8.66 -12.14
CA GLN A 124 7.71 9.80 -11.28
C GLN A 124 6.25 10.17 -11.49
N GLY A 125 5.37 9.59 -10.68
CA GLY A 125 3.94 9.90 -10.65
C GLY A 125 3.47 10.04 -9.21
N ALA A 126 2.67 11.07 -8.93
CA ALA A 126 2.07 11.26 -7.63
C ALA A 126 1.10 10.10 -7.34
N LEU A 127 1.21 9.50 -6.16
CA LEU A 127 0.42 8.34 -5.74
C LEU A 127 -1.10 8.58 -5.77
N LEU A 128 -1.49 9.84 -5.71
CA LEU A 128 -2.87 10.28 -5.57
C LEU A 128 -3.48 10.76 -6.89
N ASP A 129 -2.68 11.01 -7.92
CA ASP A 129 -3.14 11.52 -9.22
C ASP A 129 -3.63 10.40 -10.16
N GLU A 130 -3.34 9.14 -9.81
CA GLU A 130 -3.63 7.99 -10.66
C GLU A 130 -4.89 7.25 -10.18
N ALA A 131 -5.86 7.11 -11.10
CA ALA A 131 -7.13 6.46 -10.80
C ALA A 131 -6.93 5.02 -10.32
N TRP A 132 -7.54 4.66 -9.18
CA TRP A 132 -7.55 3.29 -8.71
C TRP A 132 -8.31 2.36 -9.64
N SER A 133 -7.81 1.14 -9.80
CA SER A 133 -8.53 0.14 -10.59
C SER A 133 -9.64 -0.41 -9.71
N TRP A 134 -10.82 -0.61 -10.29
CA TRP A 134 -11.96 -1.20 -9.56
C TRP A 134 -11.57 -2.53 -8.90
N ARG A 135 -10.74 -3.33 -9.58
CA ARG A 135 -10.17 -4.59 -9.09
C ARG A 135 -9.31 -4.42 -7.82
N TRP A 136 -8.54 -3.34 -7.71
CA TRP A 136 -7.74 -3.09 -6.51
C TRP A 136 -8.63 -2.69 -5.33
N LEU A 137 -9.63 -1.83 -5.60
CA LEU A 137 -10.58 -1.40 -4.58
C LEU A 137 -11.41 -2.58 -4.05
N SER A 138 -11.85 -3.50 -4.91
CA SER A 138 -12.54 -4.72 -4.49
C SER A 138 -11.66 -5.62 -3.61
N ASN A 139 -10.38 -5.78 -3.95
CA ASN A 139 -9.44 -6.56 -3.14
C ASN A 139 -9.19 -5.91 -1.77
N LEU A 140 -9.00 -4.58 -1.74
CA LEU A 140 -8.87 -3.84 -0.49
C LEU A 140 -10.13 -4.01 0.37
N GLY A 141 -11.31 -3.80 -0.22
CA GLY A 141 -12.59 -3.96 0.47
C GLY A 141 -12.78 -5.37 1.03
N LEU A 142 -12.40 -6.40 0.26
CA LEU A 142 -12.45 -7.79 0.71
C LEU A 142 -11.56 -8.03 1.94
N VAL A 143 -10.32 -7.53 1.92
CA VAL A 143 -9.40 -7.66 3.08
C VAL A 143 -9.97 -6.94 4.29
N LEU A 144 -10.47 -5.71 4.13
CA LEU A 144 -11.06 -4.96 5.23
C LEU A 144 -12.27 -5.69 5.81
N VAL A 145 -13.23 -6.13 4.98
CA VAL A 145 -14.40 -6.89 5.42
C VAL A 145 -14.00 -8.17 6.14
N ALA A 146 -13.01 -8.91 5.62
CA ALA A 146 -12.50 -10.12 6.26
C ALA A 146 -11.85 -9.81 7.62
N THR A 147 -11.07 -8.72 7.73
CA THR A 147 -10.49 -8.26 8.98
C THR A 147 -11.56 -7.86 9.98
N PHE A 148 -12.57 -7.08 9.59
CA PHE A 148 -13.67 -6.71 10.48
C PHE A 148 -14.47 -7.93 10.92
N TRP A 149 -14.81 -8.82 9.99
CA TRP A 149 -15.50 -10.06 10.30
C TRP A 149 -14.70 -10.91 11.30
N LEU A 150 -13.40 -11.09 11.06
CA LEU A 150 -12.53 -11.84 11.96
C LEU A 150 -12.41 -11.15 13.33
N LEU A 151 -12.32 -9.83 13.37
CA LEU A 151 -12.32 -9.04 14.60
C LEU A 151 -13.60 -9.31 15.41
N PHE A 152 -14.77 -9.18 14.78
CA PHE A 152 -16.05 -9.48 15.43
C PHE A 152 -16.13 -10.94 15.87
N PHE A 153 -15.66 -11.89 15.06
CA PHE A 153 -15.64 -13.30 15.41
C PHE A 153 -14.79 -13.59 16.65
N VAL A 154 -13.54 -13.09 16.67
CA VAL A 154 -12.59 -13.29 17.77
C VAL A 154 -13.06 -12.64 19.08
N TYR A 155 -13.70 -11.47 19.01
CA TYR A 155 -14.18 -10.74 20.18
C TYR A 155 -15.68 -10.91 20.47
N SER A 156 -16.38 -11.79 19.74
CA SER A 156 -17.82 -12.04 19.91
C SER A 156 -18.21 -12.59 21.28
N HIS A 157 -17.26 -13.19 22.01
CA HIS A 157 -17.48 -13.80 23.32
C HIS A 157 -17.10 -12.89 24.49
N VAL A 158 -16.77 -11.62 24.23
CA VAL A 158 -16.50 -10.62 25.28
C VAL A 158 -17.75 -9.77 25.47
N GLU A 159 -18.26 -9.70 26.70
CA GLU A 159 -19.37 -8.81 27.05
C GLU A 159 -19.00 -7.37 26.65
N TYR A 160 -19.78 -6.79 25.74
CA TYR A 160 -19.59 -5.45 25.22
C TYR A 160 -20.02 -4.44 26.28
N SER A 161 -19.10 -4.04 27.18
CA SER A 161 -19.35 -2.95 28.14
C SER A 161 -18.81 -1.63 27.60
N ASN A 162 -19.61 -0.56 27.63
CA ASN A 162 -19.24 0.77 27.10
C ASN A 162 -18.00 1.40 27.76
N ASP A 163 -17.52 0.84 28.88
CA ASP A 163 -16.32 1.28 29.60
C ASP A 163 -14.99 0.91 28.90
N LEU A 164 -15.04 0.01 27.91
CA LEU A 164 -13.87 -0.48 27.17
C LEU A 164 -13.08 0.62 26.44
N TRP A 165 -13.69 1.78 26.16
CA TRP A 165 -13.06 2.81 25.32
C TRP A 165 -12.11 3.71 26.10
N TRP A 166 -12.27 3.81 27.42
CA TRP A 166 -11.50 4.69 28.31
C TRP A 166 -10.69 3.94 29.37
N GLU A 167 -10.97 2.65 29.61
CA GLU A 167 -10.27 1.89 30.63
C GLU A 167 -8.99 1.22 30.09
N PHE A 168 -7.84 1.67 30.57
CA PHE A 168 -6.54 0.99 30.40
C PHE A 168 -6.46 -0.26 31.28
N ALA A 169 -7.47 -1.14 31.21
CA ALA A 169 -7.49 -2.37 31.99
C ALA A 169 -6.44 -3.34 31.44
N THR A 170 -5.61 -3.87 32.34
CA THR A 170 -4.47 -4.78 32.09
C THR A 170 -4.84 -6.11 31.43
N SER A 171 -6.13 -6.42 31.24
CA SER A 171 -6.68 -7.59 30.56
C SER A 171 -7.16 -7.35 29.12
N ALA A 172 -7.02 -6.12 28.59
CA ALA A 172 -7.84 -5.64 27.48
C ALA A 172 -7.18 -5.73 26.08
N ASN A 173 -7.24 -6.91 25.45
CA ASN A 173 -6.91 -7.06 24.02
C ASN A 173 -8.00 -6.47 23.10
N ALA A 174 -9.26 -6.50 23.54
CA ALA A 174 -10.42 -6.03 22.76
C ALA A 174 -10.38 -4.52 22.42
N PRO A 175 -10.15 -3.58 23.36
CA PRO A 175 -10.12 -2.16 23.03
C PRO A 175 -8.87 -1.74 22.26
N ARG A 176 -7.77 -2.50 22.33
CA ARG A 176 -6.59 -2.30 21.47
C ARG A 176 -6.92 -2.63 20.01
N ALA A 177 -7.57 -3.77 19.79
CA ALA A 177 -7.97 -4.19 18.46
C ALA A 177 -9.02 -3.24 17.84
N LEU A 178 -9.96 -2.73 18.64
CA LEU A 178 -10.91 -1.70 18.22
C LEU A 178 -10.24 -0.37 17.86
N ARG A 179 -9.26 0.10 18.66
CA ARG A 179 -8.48 1.31 18.34
C ARG A 179 -7.70 1.16 17.05
N ALA A 180 -7.05 0.02 16.82
CA ALA A 180 -6.39 -0.25 15.55
C ALA A 180 -7.37 -0.25 14.37
N ALA A 181 -8.56 -0.85 14.53
CA ALA A 181 -9.60 -0.85 13.51
C ALA A 181 -10.16 0.57 13.22
N LEU A 182 -10.26 1.42 14.24
CA LEU A 182 -10.65 2.83 14.06
C LEU A 182 -9.58 3.60 13.29
N ILE A 183 -8.30 3.43 13.62
CA ILE A 183 -7.18 4.01 12.86
C ILE A 183 -7.19 3.53 11.41
N LEU A 184 -7.49 2.24 11.19
CA LEU A 184 -7.67 1.65 9.87
C LEU A 184 -8.75 2.40 9.08
N CYS A 185 -9.95 2.53 9.63
CA CYS A 185 -11.07 3.27 9.02
C CYS A 185 -10.72 4.73 8.71
N VAL A 186 -10.18 5.45 9.70
CA VAL A 186 -9.78 6.85 9.54
C VAL A 186 -8.73 6.98 8.45
N GLY A 187 -7.75 6.06 8.39
CA GLY A 187 -6.74 6.01 7.35
C GLY A 187 -7.33 5.87 5.94
N VAL A 188 -8.29 4.95 5.74
CA VAL A 188 -9.00 4.82 4.45
C VAL A 188 -9.73 6.11 4.09
N ILE A 189 -10.46 6.70 5.04
CA ILE A 189 -11.28 7.88 4.82
C ILE A 189 -10.41 9.08 4.48
N VAL A 190 -9.37 9.35 5.27
CA VAL A 190 -8.42 10.45 5.03
C VAL A 190 -7.73 10.28 3.69
N PHE A 191 -7.29 9.06 3.36
CA PHE A 191 -6.68 8.78 2.06
C PHE A 191 -7.67 8.98 0.90
N GLY A 192 -8.89 8.45 1.04
CA GLY A 192 -9.97 8.62 0.05
C GLY A 192 -10.33 10.07 -0.16
N MET A 193 -10.45 10.85 0.92
CA MET A 193 -10.73 12.28 0.89
C MET A 193 -9.57 13.06 0.24
N ALA A 194 -8.33 12.82 0.66
CA ALA A 194 -7.14 13.45 0.08
C ALA A 194 -7.05 13.20 -1.43
N ARG A 195 -7.54 12.04 -1.89
CA ARG A 195 -7.63 11.72 -3.30
C ARG A 195 -8.79 12.42 -4.01
N LEU A 196 -10.00 12.43 -3.44
CA LEU A 196 -11.14 13.17 -4.00
C LEU A 196 -10.81 14.66 -4.18
N LEU A 197 -10.07 15.23 -3.22
CA LEU A 197 -9.65 16.63 -3.23
C LEU A 197 -8.50 16.94 -4.22
N ARG A 198 -7.68 15.95 -4.58
CA ARG A 198 -6.53 16.18 -5.47
C ARG A 198 -6.87 16.32 -6.95
N GLY A 199 -8.14 16.13 -7.32
CA GLY A 199 -8.66 16.48 -8.64
C GLY A 199 -8.21 15.54 -9.76
N GLY A 200 -9.14 15.21 -10.66
CA GLY A 200 -8.79 14.49 -11.89
C GLY A 200 -7.81 15.29 -12.74
N ARG A 201 -7.03 14.58 -13.57
CA ARG A 201 -6.09 15.17 -14.54
C ARG A 201 -6.71 16.42 -15.16
N ARG A 202 -6.06 17.57 -14.97
CA ARG A 202 -6.46 18.78 -15.70
C ARG A 202 -6.41 18.42 -17.19
N PRO A 203 -7.47 18.72 -17.96
CA PRO A 203 -7.40 18.61 -19.41
C PRO A 203 -6.15 19.37 -19.85
N MET A 204 -5.27 18.70 -20.58
CA MET A 204 -4.16 19.42 -21.19
C MET A 204 -4.78 20.44 -22.15
N PRO A 205 -4.37 21.71 -22.08
CA PRO A 205 -4.87 22.72 -23.01
C PRO A 205 -4.54 22.26 -24.44
N SER A 206 -5.45 22.50 -25.38
CA SER A 206 -5.21 22.24 -26.80
C SER A 206 -3.94 22.94 -27.27
N ALA A 207 -3.21 22.32 -28.19
CA ALA A 207 -1.95 22.87 -28.68
C ALA A 207 -2.13 24.30 -29.21
N ASP A 208 -1.31 25.22 -28.71
CA ASP A 208 -1.33 26.62 -29.15
C ASP A 208 -0.75 26.76 -30.57
N ALA A 209 -1.10 27.82 -31.29
CA ALA A 209 -0.65 28.04 -32.67
C ALA A 209 0.89 28.06 -32.77
N GLN A 210 1.57 28.54 -31.73
CA GLN A 210 3.02 28.55 -31.64
C GLN A 210 3.61 27.14 -31.51
N THR A 211 2.94 26.25 -30.78
CA THR A 211 3.31 24.83 -30.65
C THR A 211 3.13 24.10 -31.98
N LEU A 212 2.03 24.36 -32.70
CA LEU A 212 1.77 23.79 -34.02
C LEU A 212 2.82 24.23 -35.06
N GLN A 213 3.23 25.50 -35.05
CA GLN A 213 4.31 26.00 -35.91
C GLN A 213 5.66 25.34 -35.60
N THR A 214 5.93 25.05 -34.33
CA THR A 214 7.15 24.35 -33.90
C THR A 214 7.14 22.87 -34.34
N LEU A 215 5.96 22.25 -34.41
CA LEU A 215 5.80 20.85 -34.85
C LEU A 215 5.88 20.67 -36.37
N ALA A 216 5.46 21.67 -37.16
CA ALA A 216 5.44 21.62 -38.62
C ALA A 216 6.76 21.14 -39.28
N PRO A 217 7.95 21.65 -38.92
CA PRO A 217 9.21 21.16 -39.52
C PRO A 217 9.57 19.73 -39.07
N ILE A 218 9.14 19.29 -37.89
CA ILE A 218 9.39 17.93 -37.39
C ILE A 218 8.49 16.94 -38.14
N LEU A 219 7.23 17.31 -38.37
CA LEU A 219 6.26 16.53 -39.14
C LEU A 219 6.66 16.43 -40.61
N ALA A 220 7.28 17.47 -41.18
CA ALA A 220 7.77 17.45 -42.56
C ALA A 220 8.86 16.40 -42.82
N ILE A 221 9.56 15.94 -41.77
CA ILE A 221 10.61 14.91 -41.84
C ILE A 221 10.06 13.52 -41.44
N SER A 222 8.85 13.45 -40.88
CA SER A 222 8.22 12.21 -40.44
C SER A 222 7.79 11.34 -41.62
N THR A 223 8.01 10.03 -41.52
CA THR A 223 7.55 9.03 -42.50
C THR A 223 6.10 8.58 -42.26
N ASP A 224 5.53 8.88 -41.10
CA ASP A 224 4.15 8.57 -40.75
C ASP A 224 3.21 9.75 -41.06
N THR A 225 2.34 9.56 -42.05
CA THR A 225 1.33 10.55 -42.47
C THR A 225 0.22 10.77 -41.45
N GLN A 226 -0.01 9.81 -40.53
CA GLN A 226 -0.99 10.00 -39.45
C GLN A 226 -0.56 11.10 -38.48
N ALA A 227 0.74 11.37 -38.37
CA ALA A 227 1.27 12.44 -37.52
C ALA A 227 0.82 13.84 -37.97
N CYS A 228 0.51 14.05 -39.25
CA CYS A 228 -0.01 15.32 -39.76
C CYS A 228 -1.39 15.70 -39.19
N LEU A 229 -2.14 14.73 -38.65
CA LEU A 229 -3.40 15.00 -37.95
C LEU A 229 -3.20 15.87 -36.69
N ALA A 230 -1.99 15.93 -36.14
CA ALA A 230 -1.67 16.83 -35.03
C ALA A 230 -1.86 18.31 -35.40
N LEU A 231 -1.75 18.68 -36.70
CA LEU A 231 -1.97 20.06 -37.18
C LEU A 231 -3.45 20.50 -37.14
N THR A 232 -4.38 19.59 -36.86
CA THR A 232 -5.81 19.93 -36.70
C THR A 232 -6.10 20.74 -35.44
N GLY A 233 -5.16 20.83 -34.50
CA GLY A 233 -5.30 21.63 -33.27
C GLY A 233 -6.25 21.06 -32.22
N ASP A 234 -6.97 19.97 -32.52
CA ASP A 234 -7.86 19.26 -31.58
C ASP A 234 -7.11 18.32 -30.62
N LYS A 235 -5.78 18.22 -30.77
CA LYS A 235 -4.93 17.39 -29.91
C LYS A 235 -4.12 18.29 -28.99
N ALA A 236 -4.14 17.96 -27.71
CA ALA A 236 -3.32 18.58 -26.68
C ALA A 236 -1.91 17.97 -26.66
#